data_AF-A0A934BL94-F1
#
_entry.id   AF-A0A934BL94-F1
#
_cell.length_a   1.000
_cell.length_b   1.000
_cell.length_c   1.000
_cell.angle_alpha   90.00
_cell.angle_beta   90.00
_cell.angle_gamma   90.00
#
_symmetry.space_group_name_H-M   'P 1'
#
loop_
_entity.id
_entity.type
_entity.pdbx_description
1 polymer ?
#
loop_
_entity_poly.entity_id
_entity_poly.type
_entity_poly.pdbx_seq_one_letter_code
_entity_poly.pdbx_strand_id
1 'polypeptide(L)'
;MRFFKKTIFWFIALAVIGGSFYLIDRKAEEKKVVKEIRKRLFPFEPKDVVEFQILRANGKNTIENILLRKEADEWLMESPLRAKGDKEAIQNLLNGVVNVRYDGIL
;
A
#
# COMPACT_ATOMS: atom_id res chain seq x y z
N MET A 1 -8.43 -0.86 59.08
CA MET A 1 -8.24 -0.42 57.67
C MET A 1 -7.29 -1.35 56.88
N ARG A 2 -7.54 -2.67 56.84
CA ARG A 2 -6.68 -3.65 56.10
C ARG A 2 -7.20 -3.98 54.69
N PHE A 3 -8.49 -3.73 54.44
CA PHE A 3 -9.16 -3.98 53.16
C PHE A 3 -8.82 -2.93 52.10
N PHE A 4 -8.77 -1.65 52.47
CA PHE A 4 -8.44 -0.55 51.54
C PHE A 4 -7.06 -0.72 50.87
N LYS A 5 -6.05 -1.19 51.61
CA LYS A 5 -4.71 -1.46 51.05
C LYS A 5 -4.72 -2.59 50.01
N LYS A 6 -5.54 -3.62 50.23
CA LYS A 6 -5.70 -4.73 49.28
C LYS A 6 -6.47 -4.31 48.04
N THR A 7 -7.52 -3.51 48.19
CA THR A 7 -8.29 -2.97 47.06
C THR A 7 -7.44 -2.06 46.18
N ILE A 8 -6.64 -1.17 46.78
CA ILE A 8 -5.69 -0.31 46.04
C ILE A 8 -4.65 -1.15 45.30
N PHE A 9 -4.12 -2.21 45.92
CA PHE A 9 -3.20 -3.13 45.27
C PHE A 9 -3.82 -3.81 44.04
N TRP A 10 -5.05 -4.30 44.14
CA TRP A 10 -5.77 -4.90 43.01
C TRP A 10 -6.06 -3.90 41.89
N PHE A 11 -6.40 -2.66 42.22
CA PHE A 11 -6.58 -1.59 41.22
C PHE A 11 -5.28 -1.24 40.49
N ILE A 12 -4.15 -1.18 41.19
CA ILE A 12 -2.84 -0.96 40.56
C ILE A 12 -2.48 -2.16 39.66
N ALA A 13 -2.71 -3.39 40.12
CA ALA A 13 -2.48 -4.58 39.31
C ALA A 13 -3.33 -4.56 38.03
N LEU A 14 -4.61 -4.19 38.13
CA LEU A 14 -5.51 -4.04 36.99
C LEU A 14 -5.06 -2.94 36.02
N ALA A 15 -4.63 -1.78 36.53
CA ALA A 15 -4.12 -0.69 35.70
C ALA A 15 -2.83 -1.08 34.98
N VAL A 16 -1.92 -1.81 35.64
CA VAL A 16 -0.69 -2.33 35.02
C VAL A 16 -1.00 -3.36 33.93
N ILE A 17 -1.94 -4.28 34.18
CA ILE A 17 -2.38 -5.25 33.18
C ILE A 17 -3.03 -4.54 31.99
N GLY A 18 -4.00 -3.66 32.24
CA GLY A 18 -4.71 -2.91 31.19
C GLY A 18 -3.79 -2.01 30.37
N GLY A 19 -2.87 -1.30 31.03
CA GLY A 19 -1.84 -0.51 30.36
C GLY A 19 -0.88 -1.37 29.54
N SER A 20 -0.51 -2.56 30.03
CA SER A 20 0.34 -3.49 29.27
C SER A 20 -0.36 -4.02 28.03
N PHE A 21 -1.65 -4.40 28.13
CA PHE A 21 -2.47 -4.79 26.98
C PHE A 21 -2.57 -3.66 25.95
N TYR A 22 -2.82 -2.43 26.39
CA TYR A 22 -2.91 -1.26 25.51
C TYR A 22 -1.60 -1.00 24.74
N LEU A 23 -0.44 -1.15 25.39
CA LEU A 23 0.86 -1.00 24.75
C LEU A 23 1.21 -2.15 23.78
N ILE A 24 0.74 -3.37 24.05
CA ILE A 24 0.95 -4.54 23.20
C ILE A 24 0.08 -4.44 21.94
N ASP A 25 -1.19 -4.05 22.08
CA ASP A 25 -2.11 -3.92 20.94
C ASP A 25 -1.65 -2.84 19.95
N ARG A 26 -1.26 -1.64 20.43
CA ARG A 26 -0.70 -0.60 19.55
C ARG A 26 0.52 -1.08 18.76
N LYS A 27 1.44 -1.79 19.41
CA LYS A 27 2.63 -2.34 18.74
C LYS A 27 2.29 -3.48 17.77
N ALA A 28 1.21 -4.23 18.02
CA ALA A 28 0.74 -5.29 17.12
C ALA A 28 0.14 -4.70 15.85
N GLU A 29 -0.62 -3.61 15.93
CA GLU A 29 -1.16 -2.90 14.77
C GLU A 29 -0.07 -2.27 13.91
N GLU A 30 0.88 -1.54 14.51
CA GLU A 30 2.01 -0.96 13.79
C GLU A 30 2.85 -2.03 13.07
N LYS A 31 3.10 -3.17 13.72
CA LYS A 31 3.81 -4.29 13.10
C LYS A 31 3.03 -4.94 11.97
N LYS A 32 1.70 -5.01 12.04
CA LYS A 32 0.85 -5.52 10.95
C LYS A 32 0.93 -4.61 9.74
N VAL A 33 0.80 -3.29 9.91
CA VAL A 33 0.91 -2.29 8.83
C VAL A 33 2.30 -2.36 8.16
N VAL A 34 3.37 -2.40 8.94
CA VAL A 34 4.74 -2.53 8.41
C VAL A 34 4.94 -3.87 7.68
N LYS A 35 4.36 -4.96 8.18
CA LYS A 35 4.45 -6.27 7.54
C LYS A 35 3.62 -6.33 6.25
N GLU A 36 2.48 -5.64 6.17
CA GLU A 36 1.70 -5.53 4.95
C GLU A 36 2.39 -4.69 3.88
N ILE A 37 3.02 -3.58 4.25
CA ILE A 37 3.84 -2.77 3.33
C ILE A 37 5.03 -3.60 2.81
N ARG A 38 5.71 -4.36 3.69
CA ARG A 38 6.82 -5.25 3.29
C ARG A 38 6.40 -6.41 2.39
N LYS A 39 5.10 -6.73 2.29
CA LYS A 39 4.59 -7.80 1.44
C LYS A 39 4.24 -7.34 0.02
N ARG A 40 4.17 -6.03 -0.23
CA ARG A 40 3.95 -5.48 -1.57
C ARG A 40 5.24 -5.62 -2.38
N LEU A 41 5.12 -5.99 -3.66
CA LEU A 41 6.27 -6.02 -4.57
C LEU A 41 6.82 -4.61 -4.82
N PHE A 42 5.92 -3.63 -4.86
CA PHE A 42 6.24 -2.24 -5.09
C PHE A 42 6.01 -1.44 -3.79
N PRO A 43 7.03 -0.76 -3.24
CA PRO A 43 6.93 -0.01 -1.98
C PRO A 43 6.33 1.40 -2.19
N PHE A 44 5.34 1.52 -3.08
CA PHE A 44 4.64 2.77 -3.38
C PHE A 44 3.17 2.48 -3.67
N GLU A 45 2.34 3.52 -3.71
CA GLU A 45 0.92 3.41 -4.03
C GLU A 45 0.65 3.81 -5.48
N PRO A 46 -0.45 3.33 -6.10
CA PRO A 46 -0.86 3.72 -7.45
C PRO A 46 -0.92 5.24 -7.68
N LYS A 47 -1.24 6.01 -6.64
CA LYS A 47 -1.31 7.48 -6.68
C LYS A 47 0.06 8.15 -6.81
N ASP A 48 1.13 7.46 -6.43
CA ASP A 48 2.51 7.97 -6.46
C ASP A 48 3.12 7.82 -7.88
N VAL A 49 2.44 7.11 -8.79
CA VAL A 49 2.90 6.89 -10.16
C VAL A 49 2.64 8.14 -11.01
N VAL A 50 3.71 8.73 -11.53
CA VAL A 50 3.67 9.90 -12.42
C VAL A 50 3.74 9.50 -13.89
N GLU A 51 4.39 8.38 -14.19
CA GLU A 51 4.63 7.91 -15.55
C GLU A 51 4.79 6.39 -15.56
N PHE A 52 4.32 5.73 -16.62
CA PHE A 52 4.66 4.34 -16.91
C PHE A 52 4.70 4.07 -18.41
N GLN A 53 5.45 3.03 -18.78
CA GLN A 53 5.66 2.63 -20.16
C GLN A 53 5.33 1.15 -20.32
N ILE A 54 4.57 0.81 -21.36
CA ILE A 54 4.30 -0.57 -21.75
C ILE A 54 5.02 -0.83 -23.07
N LEU A 55 5.93 -1.80 -23.04
CA LEU A 55 6.67 -2.28 -24.19
C LEU A 55 6.09 -3.63 -24.61
N ARG A 56 5.55 -3.70 -25.83
CA ARG A 56 5.05 -4.94 -26.41
C ARG A 56 5.88 -5.30 -27.63
N ALA A 57 6.51 -6.47 -27.61
CA ALA A 57 7.13 -7.03 -28.81
C ALA A 57 6.02 -7.53 -29.75
N ASN A 58 5.92 -6.95 -30.96
CA ASN A 58 5.22 -7.61 -32.05
C ASN A 58 6.27 -8.41 -32.84
N GLY A 59 5.92 -9.62 -33.30
CA GLY A 59 6.87 -10.60 -33.86
C GLY A 59 7.65 -10.18 -35.12
N LYS A 60 7.63 -8.91 -35.51
CA LYS A 60 8.37 -8.33 -36.65
C LYS A 60 9.54 -7.42 -36.22
N ASN A 61 10.17 -7.69 -35.07
CA ASN A 61 11.21 -6.83 -34.47
C ASN A 61 10.74 -5.39 -34.16
N THR A 62 9.42 -5.12 -34.15
CA THR A 62 8.89 -3.82 -33.77
C THR A 62 8.41 -3.87 -32.33
N ILE A 63 8.93 -2.97 -31.49
CA ILE A 63 8.46 -2.77 -30.13
C ILE A 63 7.40 -1.68 -30.16
N GLU A 64 6.16 -2.05 -29.88
CA GLU A 64 5.10 -1.09 -29.62
C GLU A 64 5.36 -0.45 -28.27
N ASN A 65 5.54 0.87 -28.29
CA ASN A 65 5.76 1.68 -27.11
C ASN A 65 4.49 2.46 -26.78
N ILE A 66 3.92 2.18 -25.61
CA ILE A 66 2.81 2.95 -25.06
C ILE A 66 3.33 3.68 -23.83
N LEU A 67 3.42 5.00 -23.91
CA LEU A 67 3.91 5.86 -22.83
C LEU A 67 2.75 6.68 -22.28
N LEU A 68 2.51 6.58 -20.97
CA LEU A 68 1.49 7.38 -20.27
C LEU A 68 2.13 8.20 -19.17
N ARG A 69 1.81 9.50 -19.16
CA ARG A 69 2.26 10.48 -18.17
C ARG A 69 1.07 11.18 -17.53
N LYS A 70 1.18 11.45 -16.24
CA LYS A 70 0.20 12.23 -15.48
C LYS A 70 0.56 13.71 -15.53
N GLU A 71 -0.27 14.53 -16.15
CA GLU A 71 -0.15 15.99 -16.22
C GLU A 71 -1.38 16.65 -15.56
N ALA A 72 -1.17 17.53 -14.57
CA ALA A 72 -2.24 18.29 -13.92
C ALA A 72 -3.47 17.45 -13.45
N ASP A 73 -3.21 16.23 -12.97
CA ASP A 73 -4.21 15.24 -12.52
C ASP A 73 -5.02 14.52 -13.62
N GLU A 74 -4.66 14.76 -14.89
CA GLU A 74 -5.12 14.00 -16.05
C GLU A 74 -4.03 13.07 -16.56
N TRP A 75 -4.43 11.96 -17.16
CA TRP A 75 -3.51 11.06 -17.84
C TRP A 75 -3.44 11.40 -19.32
N LEU A 76 -2.24 11.51 -19.85
CA LEU A 76 -1.96 11.70 -21.26
C LEU A 76 -1.12 10.54 -21.77
N MET A 77 -1.56 9.95 -22.87
CA MET A 77 -0.72 9.06 -23.66
C MET A 77 0.17 9.93 -24.54
N GLU A 78 1.49 9.81 -24.39
CA GLU A 78 2.48 10.54 -25.21
C GLU A 78 2.93 9.73 -26.42
N SER A 79 2.86 8.41 -26.35
CA SER A 79 3.20 7.50 -27.45
C SER A 79 2.21 6.34 -27.50
N PRO A 80 1.81 5.87 -28.70
CA PRO A 80 2.34 6.24 -30.03
C PRO A 80 1.79 7.54 -30.62
N LEU A 81 0.72 8.08 -30.04
CA LEU A 81 0.13 9.36 -30.43
C LEU A 81 -0.30 10.13 -29.18
N ARG A 82 -0.26 11.45 -29.25
CA ARG A 82 -0.64 12.31 -28.11
C ARG A 82 -2.16 12.35 -27.96
N ALA A 83 -2.70 11.72 -26.93
CA ALA A 83 -4.13 11.69 -26.66
C ALA A 83 -4.44 11.64 -25.15
N LYS A 84 -5.67 12.01 -24.80
CA LYS A 84 -6.18 11.86 -23.45
C LYS A 84 -6.32 10.38 -23.10
N GLY A 85 -5.67 9.97 -22.02
CA GLY A 85 -5.78 8.62 -21.48
C GLY A 85 -7.07 8.44 -20.69
N ASP A 86 -7.57 7.20 -20.68
CA ASP A 86 -8.69 6.83 -19.83
C ASP A 86 -8.24 6.68 -18.38
N LYS A 87 -8.66 7.63 -17.52
CA LYS A 87 -8.29 7.67 -16.11
C LYS A 87 -8.71 6.40 -15.36
N GLU A 88 -9.90 5.87 -15.64
CA GLU A 88 -10.43 4.70 -14.96
C GLU A 88 -9.65 3.44 -15.35
N ALA A 89 -9.43 3.24 -16.66
CA ALA A 89 -8.65 2.12 -17.15
C ALA A 89 -7.22 2.12 -16.62
N ILE A 90 -6.58 3.28 -16.58
CA ILE A 90 -5.21 3.43 -16.05
C ILE A 90 -5.16 3.15 -14.56
N GLN A 91 -6.12 3.69 -13.79
CA GLN A 91 -6.18 3.46 -12.36
C GLN A 91 -6.40 1.98 -12.03
N ASN A 92 -7.25 1.29 -12.79
CA ASN A 92 -7.46 -0.16 -12.67
C ASN A 92 -6.19 -0.94 -12.97
N LEU A 93 -5.43 -0.57 -14.02
CA LEU A 93 -4.16 -1.20 -14.36
C LEU A 93 -3.12 -1.00 -13.25
N LEU A 94 -2.93 0.24 -12.77
CA LEU A 94 -1.99 0.54 -11.70
C LEU A 94 -2.37 -0.18 -10.40
N ASN A 95 -3.67 -0.24 -10.07
CA ASN A 95 -4.14 -1.02 -8.93
C ASN A 95 -3.82 -2.51 -9.07
N GLY A 96 -3.95 -3.07 -10.27
CA GLY A 96 -3.67 -4.47 -10.55
C GLY A 96 -2.19 -4.83 -10.47
N VAL A 97 -1.29 -3.89 -10.81
CA VAL A 97 0.17 -4.13 -10.85
C VAL A 97 0.85 -3.74 -9.54
N VAL A 98 0.53 -2.56 -8.99
CA VAL A 98 1.23 -2.01 -7.82
C VAL A 98 0.83 -2.74 -6.54
N ASN A 99 -0.43 -3.18 -6.42
CA ASN A 99 -0.90 -3.87 -5.22
C ASN A 99 -0.55 -5.37 -5.21
N VAL A 100 0.20 -5.89 -6.19
CA VAL A 100 0.60 -7.29 -6.22
C VAL A 100 1.47 -7.61 -5.01
N ARG A 101 1.11 -8.71 -4.33
CA ARG A 101 1.79 -9.20 -3.13
C ARG A 101 2.67 -10.39 -3.49
N TYR A 102 3.85 -10.46 -2.89
CA TYR A 102 4.80 -11.57 -3.09
C TYR A 102 4.18 -12.94 -2.77
N ASP A 103 3.34 -13.02 -1.72
CA ASP A 103 2.65 -14.26 -1.30
C ASP A 103 1.64 -14.81 -2.33
N GLY A 104 1.29 -14.05 -3.37
CA GLY A 104 0.32 -14.47 -4.40
C GLY A 104 0.94 -15.05 -5.68
N ILE A 105 2.27 -15.09 -5.78
CA ILE A 105 3.00 -15.54 -6.99
C ILE A 105 3.67 -16.91 -6.78
N LEU A 106 3.76 -17.40 -5.54
CA LEU A 106 4.34 -18.70 -5.15
C LEU A 106 3.24 -19.62 -4.62
#